data_AF-A0A8S3HS72-F1
#
_entry.id   AF-A0A8S3HS72-F1
#
_cell.length_a   1.000
_cell.length_b   1.000
_cell.length_c   1.000
_cell.angle_alpha   90.00
_cell.angle_beta   90.00
_cell.angle_gamma   90.00
#
_symmetry.space_group_name_H-M   'P 1'
#
loop_
_entity.id
_entity.type
_entity.pdbx_description
1 polymer ?
#
loop_
_entity_poly.entity_id
_entity_poly.type
_entity_poly.pdbx_seq_one_letter_code
_entity_poly.pdbx_strand_id
1 'polypeptide(L)'
;QEFQKIFPANFPMIYDDCHQKLEGFGWSSLTGIDVNTENFCGAGIIHTTTQQIGCLYRLEPNKQAKMYRLTIRASRDGVAKRLVELLEDQF
;
A
#
# COMPACT_ATOMS: atom_id res chain seq x y z
N GLN A 1 -13.66 3.33 4.37
CA GLN A 1 -12.85 3.87 5.48
C GLN A 1 -11.43 4.10 5.01
N GLU A 2 -10.74 5.12 5.51
CA GLU A 2 -9.39 5.49 5.08
C GLU A 2 -8.43 5.52 6.26
N PHE A 3 -7.20 5.08 6.05
CA PHE A 3 -6.09 5.34 6.95
C PHE A 3 -4.84 5.70 6.15
N GLN A 4 -4.16 6.77 6.55
CA GLN A 4 -2.95 7.27 5.91
C GLN A 4 -1.82 7.36 6.94
N LYS A 5 -0.61 6.95 6.54
CA LYS A 5 0.60 7.10 7.35
C LYS A 5 1.78 7.55 6.50
N ILE A 6 2.60 8.42 7.08
CA ILE A 6 3.90 8.82 6.53
C ILE A 6 4.98 8.23 7.44
N PHE A 7 5.94 7.51 6.88
CA PHE A 7 6.96 6.79 7.65
C PHE A 7 8.30 6.73 6.90
N PRO A 8 9.45 6.62 7.61
CA PRO A 8 10.76 6.51 6.99
C PRO A 8 10.95 5.15 6.31
N ALA A 9 11.70 5.12 5.21
CA ALA A 9 12.06 3.86 4.56
C ALA A 9 13.08 3.08 5.38
N ASN A 10 12.77 1.82 5.67
CA ASN A 10 13.67 0.87 6.29
C ASN A 10 14.62 0.24 5.27
N PHE A 11 14.25 0.25 3.98
CA PHE A 11 15.01 -0.35 2.89
C PHE A 11 15.28 0.64 1.74
N PRO A 12 16.25 0.36 0.84
CA PRO A 12 16.41 1.14 -0.38
C PRO A 12 15.13 1.23 -1.19
N MET A 13 14.80 2.43 -1.69
CA MET A 13 13.58 2.69 -2.47
C MET A 13 13.76 2.31 -3.95
N ILE A 14 13.95 1.02 -4.22
CA ILE A 14 14.10 0.47 -5.57
C ILE A 14 12.71 0.10 -6.10
N TYR A 15 12.38 0.55 -7.32
CA TYR A 15 11.03 0.40 -7.88
C TYR A 15 10.58 -1.05 -7.98
N ASP A 16 11.43 -1.92 -8.57
CA ASP A 16 11.12 -3.34 -8.77
C ASP A 16 10.96 -4.09 -7.43
N ASP A 17 11.80 -3.79 -6.44
CA ASP A 17 11.70 -4.38 -5.11
C ASP A 17 10.39 -3.97 -4.42
N CYS A 18 10.00 -2.70 -4.54
CA CYS A 18 8.74 -2.22 -4.01
C CYS A 18 7.54 -2.90 -4.70
N HIS A 19 7.59 -3.04 -6.03
CA HIS A 19 6.55 -3.73 -6.79
C HIS A 19 6.41 -5.19 -6.33
N GLN A 20 7.53 -5.92 -6.24
CA GLN A 20 7.54 -7.31 -5.78
C GLN A 20 7.03 -7.47 -4.35
N LYS A 21 7.36 -6.54 -3.43
CA LYS A 21 6.82 -6.54 -2.07
C LYS A 21 5.31 -6.38 -2.04
N LEU A 22 4.76 -5.49 -2.87
CA LEU A 22 3.31 -5.27 -2.97
C LEU A 22 2.59 -6.50 -3.53
N GLU A 23 3.12 -7.09 -4.61
CA GLU A 23 2.58 -8.33 -5.19
C GLU A 23 2.69 -9.50 -4.21
N GLY A 24 3.82 -9.65 -3.53
CA GLY A 24 4.06 -10.69 -2.52
C GLY A 24 3.15 -10.56 -1.30
N PHE A 25 2.70 -9.35 -0.98
CA PHE A 25 1.69 -9.11 0.05
C PHE A 25 0.26 -9.51 -0.41
N GLY A 26 0.07 -9.78 -1.70
CA GLY A 26 -1.21 -10.18 -2.28
C GLY A 26 -2.01 -9.02 -2.90
N TRP A 27 -1.39 -7.86 -3.13
CA TRP A 27 -2.03 -6.78 -3.87
C TRP A 27 -1.97 -7.01 -5.37
N SER A 28 -3.02 -6.56 -6.07
CA SER A 28 -2.96 -6.38 -7.52
C SER A 28 -2.57 -4.94 -7.82
N SER A 29 -1.33 -4.74 -8.27
CA SER A 29 -0.82 -3.45 -8.76
C SER A 29 -1.55 -3.04 -10.03
N LEU A 30 -1.99 -1.77 -10.09
CA LEU A 30 -2.68 -1.18 -11.22
C LEU A 30 -1.80 -0.10 -11.86
N THR A 31 -1.39 -0.33 -13.10
CA THR A 31 -0.52 0.58 -13.85
C THR A 31 -1.32 1.75 -14.44
N GLY A 32 -0.76 2.97 -14.40
CA GLY A 32 -1.34 4.15 -15.08
C GLY A 32 -2.56 4.77 -14.41
N ILE A 33 -2.85 4.41 -13.15
CA ILE A 33 -3.97 4.97 -12.38
C ILE A 33 -3.59 6.30 -11.73
N ASP A 34 -2.36 6.43 -11.24
CA ASP A 34 -1.85 7.70 -10.73
C ASP A 34 -1.21 8.51 -11.85
N VAL A 35 -1.36 9.83 -11.80
CA VAL A 35 -0.68 10.76 -12.70
C VAL A 35 0.83 10.69 -12.49
N ASN A 36 1.28 10.43 -11.25
CA ASN A 36 2.68 10.20 -10.94
C ASN A 36 3.04 8.73 -11.12
N THR A 37 3.88 8.43 -12.10
CA THR A 37 4.33 7.06 -12.42
C THR A 37 5.22 6.43 -11.36
N GLU A 38 5.79 7.22 -10.45
CA GLU A 38 6.57 6.72 -9.31
C GLU A 38 5.67 6.21 -8.17
N ASN A 39 4.38 6.54 -8.18
CA ASN A 39 3.44 6.06 -7.18
C ASN A 39 2.93 4.67 -7.56
N PHE A 40 2.71 3.83 -6.55
CA PHE A 40 2.07 2.54 -6.73
C PHE A 40 0.61 2.65 -6.29
N CYS A 41 -0.30 2.22 -7.15
CA CYS A 41 -1.71 2.12 -6.84
C CYS A 41 -2.16 0.68 -7.08
N GLY A 42 -3.17 0.25 -6.33
CA GLY A 42 -3.75 -1.05 -6.60
C GLY A 42 -4.93 -1.38 -5.70
N ALA A 43 -5.39 -2.61 -5.85
CA ALA A 43 -6.57 -3.11 -5.18
C ALA A 43 -6.38 -4.55 -4.71
N GLY A 44 -7.17 -4.96 -3.74
CA GLY A 44 -7.18 -6.31 -3.20
C GLY A 44 -8.48 -6.60 -2.48
N ILE A 45 -8.83 -7.88 -2.36
CA ILE A 45 -9.98 -8.33 -1.58
C ILE A 45 -9.49 -9.27 -0.50
N ILE A 46 -9.68 -8.87 0.76
CA ILE A 46 -9.44 -9.77 1.89
C ILE A 46 -10.68 -10.65 2.03
N HIS A 47 -10.45 -11.96 1.94
CA HIS A 47 -11.46 -12.97 2.16
C HIS A 47 -11.39 -13.44 3.60
N THR A 48 -12.48 -13.27 4.35
CA THR A 48 -12.65 -13.89 5.67
C THR A 48 -13.76 -14.93 5.58
N THR A 49 -13.94 -15.74 6.62
CA THR A 49 -15.02 -16.73 6.70
C THR A 49 -16.42 -16.12 6.58
N THR A 50 -16.59 -14.85 6.99
CA THR A 50 -17.90 -14.20 7.09
C THR A 50 -18.12 -13.09 6.05
N GLN A 51 -17.07 -12.57 5.41
CA GLN A 51 -17.18 -11.41 4.54
C GLN A 51 -15.99 -11.24 3.59
N GLN A 52 -16.22 -10.48 2.53
CA GLN A 52 -15.17 -9.97 1.64
C GLN A 52 -14.95 -8.48 1.89
N ILE A 53 -13.69 -8.07 1.93
CA ILE A 53 -13.32 -6.69 2.28
C ILE A 53 -12.50 -6.12 1.14
N GLY A 54 -13.15 -5.29 0.32
CA GLY A 54 -12.49 -4.55 -0.74
C GLY A 54 -11.54 -3.52 -0.14
N CYS A 55 -10.30 -3.55 -0.60
CA CYS A 55 -9.25 -2.65 -0.18
C CYS A 55 -8.57 -2.02 -1.40
N LEU A 56 -8.23 -0.74 -1.28
CA LEU A 56 -7.45 0.02 -2.25
C LEU A 56 -6.23 0.58 -1.54
N TYR A 57 -5.09 0.61 -2.20
CA TYR A 57 -3.89 1.26 -1.67
C TYR A 57 -3.31 2.26 -2.67
N ARG A 58 -2.61 3.25 -2.11
CA ARG A 58 -1.76 4.20 -2.82
C ARG A 58 -0.48 4.39 -2.00
N LEU A 59 0.65 4.00 -2.55
CA LEU A 59 1.98 4.16 -1.96
C LEU A 59 2.74 5.22 -2.77
N GLU A 60 3.18 6.26 -2.09
CA GLU A 60 3.87 7.41 -2.68
C GLU A 60 5.29 7.50 -2.10
N PRO A 61 6.31 7.04 -2.85
CA PRO A 61 7.71 7.14 -2.44
C PRO A 61 8.23 8.57 -2.57
N ASN A 62 8.89 9.08 -1.52
CA ASN A 62 9.69 10.29 -1.59
C ASN A 62 11.18 9.95 -1.43
N LYS A 63 11.86 9.72 -2.57
CA LYS A 63 13.27 9.33 -2.63
C LYS A 63 14.22 10.38 -2.03
N GLN A 64 13.88 11.67 -2.10
CA GLN A 64 14.71 12.75 -1.53
C GLN A 64 14.66 12.74 0.00
N ALA A 65 13.45 12.65 0.57
CA ALA A 65 13.26 12.62 2.02
C ALA A 65 13.48 11.24 2.65
N LYS A 66 13.60 10.19 1.82
CA LYS A 66 13.61 8.78 2.25
C LYS A 66 12.38 8.42 3.10
N MET A 67 11.22 8.95 2.73
CA MET A 67 9.93 8.69 3.38
C MET A 67 8.94 8.09 2.39
N TYR A 68 8.01 7.28 2.89
CA TYR A 68 6.82 6.85 2.16
C TYR A 68 5.58 7.53 2.72
N ARG A 69 4.60 7.80 1.85
CA ARG A 69 3.21 8.05 2.26
C ARG A 69 2.36 6.90 1.74
N LEU A 70 1.76 6.14 2.66
CA LEU A 70 0.87 5.03 2.35
C LEU A 70 -0.55 5.41 2.77
N THR A 71 -1.48 5.29 1.83
CA THR A 71 -2.91 5.47 2.06
C THR A 71 -3.63 4.18 1.69
N ILE A 72 -4.40 3.62 2.63
CA ILE A 72 -5.26 2.47 2.38
C ILE A 72 -6.71 2.84 2.66
N ARG A 73 -7.59 2.45 1.73
CA ARG A 73 -9.04 2.49 1.93
C ARG A 73 -9.59 1.07 1.98
N ALA A 74 -10.45 0.79 2.95
CA ALA A 74 -11.11 -0.51 3.09
C ALA A 74 -12.62 -0.34 3.33
N SER A 75 -13.41 -1.33 2.92
CA SER A 75 -14.87 -1.34 3.16
C SER A 75 -15.26 -1.67 4.61
N ARG A 76 -14.31 -2.08 5.46
CA ARG A 76 -14.52 -2.40 6.89
C ARG A 76 -13.64 -1.55 7.80
N ASP A 77 -14.21 -1.11 8.92
CA ASP A 77 -13.49 -0.49 10.05
C ASP A 77 -12.27 -1.28 10.51
N GLY A 78 -11.22 -0.55 10.87
CA GLY A 78 -9.97 -1.08 11.44
C GLY A 78 -9.05 -1.79 10.46
N VAL A 79 -9.57 -2.33 9.35
CA VAL A 79 -8.78 -3.06 8.35
C VAL A 79 -7.75 -2.16 7.67
N ALA A 80 -8.15 -0.96 7.27
CA ALA A 80 -7.23 -0.01 6.63
C ALA A 80 -6.02 0.28 7.53
N LYS A 81 -6.26 0.56 8.82
CA LYS A 81 -5.20 0.79 9.80
C LYS A 81 -4.28 -0.42 9.93
N ARG A 82 -4.85 -1.62 10.08
CA ARG A 82 -4.07 -2.85 10.26
C ARG A 82 -3.17 -3.14 9.05
N LEU A 83 -3.67 -2.94 7.84
CA LEU A 83 -2.89 -3.15 6.61
C LEU A 83 -1.75 -2.14 6.48
N VAL A 84 -1.97 -0.88 6.86
CA VAL A 84 -0.92 0.15 6.84
C VAL A 84 0.19 -0.20 7.81
N GLU A 85 -0.14 -0.62 9.04
CA GLU A 85 0.86 -1.06 10.03
C GLU A 85 1.69 -2.26 9.53
N LEU A 86 1.05 -3.23 8.87
CA LEU A 86 1.75 -4.41 8.34
C LEU A 86 2.68 -4.08 7.16
N LEU A 87 2.25 -3.19 6.26
CA LEU A 87 3.06 -2.81 5.10
C LEU A 87 4.20 -1.88 5.48
N GLU A 88 4.02 -0.98 6.46
CA GLU A 88 5.08 -0.09 6.94
C GLU A 88 6.37 -0.85 7.28
N ASP A 89 6.26 -1.99 7.97
CA ASP A 89 7.41 -2.81 8.35
C ASP A 89 8.17 -3.42 7.14
N GLN A 90 7.57 -3.39 5.94
CA GLN A 90 8.16 -3.94 4.72
C GLN A 90 8.92 -2.91 3.88
N PHE A 91 8.77 -1.61 4.15
CA PHE A 91 9.29 -0.53 3.29
C PHE A 91 10.34 0.34 3.98
#